data_AF-A0A821YX99-F1
#
_entry.id   AF-A0A821YX99-F1
#
_cell.length_a   1.000
_cell.length_b   1.000
_cell.length_c   1.000
_cell.angle_alpha   90.00
_cell.angle_beta   90.00
_cell.angle_gamma   90.00
#
_symmetry.space_group_name_H-M   'P 1'
#
loop_
_entity.id
_entity.type
_entity.pdbx_description
1 polymer ?
#
loop_
_entity_poly.entity_id
_entity_poly.type
_entity_poly.pdbx_seq_one_letter_code
_entity_poly.pdbx_strand_id
1 'polypeptide(L)' 'KPTPCDDCLAWTPTELTFNSNNFQEQQILTITRVKGGSKITLMPIFNGGSYDLVPSNIYSIFIE' A
#
# COMPACT_ATOMS: atom_id res chain seq x y z
N LYS A 1 -0.14 19.94 20.47
CA LYS A 1 1.18 19.48 19.98
C LYS A 1 0.94 18.08 19.41
N PRO A 2 1.04 17.84 18.09
CA PRO A 2 0.78 16.51 17.56
C PRO A 2 1.88 15.59 18.09
N THR A 3 1.48 14.46 18.67
CA THR A 3 2.39 13.42 19.17
C THR A 3 3.26 12.96 18.01
N PRO A 4 4.60 12.93 18.14
CA PRO A 4 5.45 12.26 17.17
C PRO A 4 4.99 10.80 17.17
N CYS A 5 4.56 10.31 16.02
CA CYS A 5 3.96 8.99 15.99
C CYS A 5 5.09 7.96 16.05
N ASP A 6 5.23 7.36 17.23
CA ASP A 6 6.30 6.43 17.60
C ASP A 6 6.28 5.14 16.74
N ASP A 7 5.24 4.95 15.92
CA ASP A 7 5.03 3.78 15.05
C ASP A 7 4.53 4.15 13.64
N CYS A 8 5.00 5.29 13.13
CA CYS A 8 4.53 5.84 11.86
C CYS A 8 4.94 4.98 10.66
N LEU A 9 3.98 4.19 10.19
CA LEU A 9 4.02 3.59 8.87
C LEU A 9 3.75 4.67 7.83
N ALA A 10 4.67 4.87 6.91
CA ALA A 10 4.50 5.71 5.73
C ALA A 10 4.72 4.88 4.47
N TRP A 11 3.93 5.12 3.42
CA TRP A 11 4.10 4.44 2.15
C TRP A 11 3.80 5.36 0.98
N THR A 12 4.41 5.06 -0.16
CA THR A 12 4.19 5.77 -1.42
C THR A 12 4.33 4.82 -2.62
N PRO A 13 3.45 4.91 -3.64
CA PRO A 13 2.25 5.74 -3.67
C PRO A 13 1.15 5.21 -2.72
N THR A 14 0.17 6.04 -2.38
CA THR A 14 -0.97 5.62 -1.54
C THR A 14 -1.96 4.73 -2.28
N GLU A 15 -1.92 4.76 -3.60
CA GLU A 15 -2.76 3.99 -4.51
C GLU A 15 -1.94 3.50 -5.72
N LEU A 16 -2.32 2.36 -6.26
CA LEU A 16 -1.73 1.76 -7.45
C LEU A 16 -2.81 1.69 -8.53
N THR A 17 -2.53 2.25 -9.72
CA THR A 17 -3.52 2.29 -10.81
C THR A 17 -3.09 1.40 -11.97
N PHE A 18 -3.98 0.51 -12.42
CA PHE A 18 -3.78 -0.41 -13.54
C PHE A 18 -4.82 -0.17 -14.64
N ASN A 19 -4.35 0.20 -15.84
CA ASN A 19 -5.15 0.48 -17.03
C ASN A 19 -4.55 -0.22 -18.26
N SER A 20 -5.18 -0.08 -19.43
CA SER A 20 -4.74 -0.72 -20.68
C SER A 20 -3.29 -0.41 -21.08
N ASN A 21 -2.75 0.71 -20.60
CA ASN A 21 -1.41 1.17 -20.97
C ASN A 21 -0.33 0.66 -20.01
N ASN A 22 -0.65 0.43 -18.74
CA ASN A 22 0.34 0.05 -17.71
C ASN A 22 0.07 -1.30 -17.01
N PHE A 23 -0.91 -2.08 -17.48
CA PHE A 23 -1.28 -3.36 -16.87
C PHE A 23 -0.13 -4.37 -16.78
N GLN A 24 0.79 -4.34 -17.76
CA GLN A 24 1.95 -5.22 -17.83
C GLN A 24 3.20 -4.59 -17.18
N GLU A 25 3.09 -3.37 -16.66
CA GLU A 25 4.22 -2.65 -16.07
C GLU A 25 4.33 -2.93 -14.57
N GLN A 26 5.55 -3.19 -14.11
CA GLN A 26 5.82 -3.33 -12.69
C GLN A 26 5.49 -2.03 -11.95
N GLN A 27 4.70 -2.15 -10.88
CA GLN A 27 4.42 -1.05 -9.95
C GLN A 27 5.25 -1.24 -8.67
N ILE A 28 5.81 -0.16 -8.14
CA ILE A 28 6.66 -0.19 -6.93
C ILE A 28 5.95 0.54 -5.79
N LEU A 29 5.71 -0.18 -4.70
CA LEU A 29 5.24 0.37 -3.44
C LEU A 29 6.41 0.46 -2.46
N THR A 30 6.75 1.68 -2.04
CA THR A 30 7.82 1.94 -1.07
C THR A 30 7.21 2.11 0.30
N ILE A 31 7.67 1.33 1.28
CA ILE A 31 7.17 1.34 2.64
C ILE A 31 8.30 1.72 3.60
N THR A 32 8.04 2.68 4.48
CA THR A 32 8.97 3.14 5.53
C THR A 32 8.33 2.95 6.89
N ARG A 33 9.06 2.32 7.82
CA ARG A 33 8.63 2.14 9.21
C ARG A 33 9.80 2.21 10.18
N VAL A 34 9.49 2.32 11.47
CA VAL A 34 10.46 2.17 12.57
C VAL A 34 10.81 0.69 12.78
N LYS A 35 12.10 0.40 12.96
CA LYS A 35 12.57 -0.97 13.26
C LYS A 35 12.06 -1.39 14.65
N GLY A 36 11.46 -2.58 14.73
CA GLY A 36 10.88 -3.09 15.98
C GLY A 36 9.55 -2.44 16.38
N GLY A 37 8.93 -1.70 15.45
CA GLY A 37 7.56 -1.20 15.59
C GLY A 37 6.54 -2.33 15.67
N SER A 38 5.31 -1.98 16.05
CA SER A 38 4.22 -2.95 16.19
C SER A 38 3.90 -3.61 14.85
N LYS A 39 3.37 -4.85 14.92
CA LYS A 39 2.86 -5.53 13.72
C LYS A 39 1.73 -4.71 13.10
N ILE A 40 1.80 -4.50 11.79
CA ILE A 40 0.80 -3.73 11.06
C ILE A 40 0.41 -4.44 9.77
N THR A 41 -0.86 -4.30 9.40
CA THR A 41 -1.39 -4.75 8.10
C THR A 41 -1.61 -3.53 7.23
N LEU A 42 -0.88 -3.45 6.12
CA LEU A 42 -1.10 -2.44 5.10
C LEU A 42 -2.07 -2.96 4.05
N MET A 43 -3.08 -2.17 3.70
CA MET A 43 -4.06 -2.48 2.66
C MET A 43 -3.94 -1.42 1.55
N PRO A 44 -3.08 -1.63 0.54
CA PRO A 44 -2.95 -0.69 -0.56
C PRO A 44 -4.27 -0.57 -1.34
N ILE A 45 -4.56 0.62 -1.85
CA ILE A 45 -5.70 0.84 -2.74
C ILE A 45 -5.25 0.47 -4.15
N PHE A 46 -5.95 -0.49 -4.76
CA PHE A 46 -5.70 -0.90 -6.14
C PHE A 46 -6.86 -0.41 -7.00
N ASN A 47 -6.57 0.54 -7.89
CA ASN A 47 -7.52 1.07 -8.85
C ASN A 47 -7.23 0.43 -10.21
N GLY A 48 -8.00 -0.54 -10.66
CA GLY A 48 -7.69 -1.12 -11.95
C GLY A 48 -8.69 -2.14 -12.42
N GLY A 49 -8.55 -2.47 -13.71
CA GLY A 49 -9.50 -3.30 -14.43
C GLY A 49 -10.63 -2.43 -14.98
N SER A 50 -10.68 -2.27 -16.30
CA SER A 50 -11.87 -1.76 -17.02
C SER A 50 -13.16 -2.57 -16.73
N TYR A 51 -13.09 -3.59 -15.87
CA TYR A 51 -14.09 -4.60 -15.68
C TYR A 51 -14.47 -4.84 -14.20
N ASP A 52 -13.59 -4.64 -13.19
CA ASP A 52 -13.95 -4.86 -11.77
C ASP A 52 -13.00 -4.16 -10.77
N LEU A 53 -13.53 -3.68 -9.64
CA LEU A 53 -12.72 -3.22 -8.49
C LEU A 53 -11.93 -4.39 -7.92
N VAL A 54 -10.61 -4.25 -7.79
CA VAL A 54 -9.76 -5.23 -7.09
C VAL A 54 -9.85 -4.99 -5.58
N PRO A 55 -10.42 -5.90 -4.79
CA PRO A 55 -10.57 -5.69 -3.34
C PRO A 55 -9.20 -5.63 -2.65
N SER A 56 -8.95 -4.55 -1.89
CA SER A 56 -7.67 -4.33 -1.19
C SER A 56 -7.38 -5.35 -0.08
N ASN A 57 -8.40 -6.03 0.43
CA ASN A 57 -8.28 -7.09 1.43
C ASN A 57 -7.71 -8.41 0.90
N ILE A 58 -7.64 -8.60 -0.43
CA ILE A 58 -7.05 -9.81 -1.04
C ILE A 58 -5.51 -9.70 -1.09
N TYR A 59 -4.97 -8.48 -1.11
CA TYR A 59 -3.54 -8.21 -1.28
C TYR A 59 -2.95 -7.41 -0.12
N SER A 60 -3.38 -7.72 1.10
CA SER A 60 -2.84 -7.11 2.31
C SER A 60 -1.37 -7.48 2.51
N ILE A 61 -0.55 -6.50 2.91
CA ILE A 61 0.86 -6.68 3.21
C ILE A 61 1.03 -6.71 4.73
N PHE A 62 1.52 -7.83 5.25
CA PHE A 62 1.85 -7.99 6.66
C PHE A 62 3.29 -7.54 6.92
N ILE A 63 3.46 -6.64 7.87
CA ILE A 63 4.75 -6.04 8.20
C ILE A 63 5.06 -6.35 9.66
N GLU A 64 6.09 -7.17 9.88
CA GLU A 64 6.55 -7.62 11.21
C GLU A 64 7.74 -6.84 11.73
#